data_AF-A0A954T8Q5-F1
#
_entry.id   AF-A0A954T8Q5-F1
#
_cell.length_a   1.000
_cell.length_b   1.000
_cell.length_c   1.000
_cell.angle_alpha   90.00
_cell.angle_beta   90.00
_cell.angle_gamma   90.00
#
_symmetry.space_group_name_H-M   'P 1'
#
loop_
_entity.id
_entity.type
_entity.pdbx_description
1 polymer ?
#
loop_
_entity_poly.entity_id
_entity_poly.type
_entity_poly.pdbx_seq_one_letter_code
_entity_poly.pdbx_strand_id
1 'polypeptide(L)'
;KRFEGHTSSVFSVVFIRDGQQFLTGSSDGSVRLWDVESGKELRRFEGKSGGVFDVVPGPGEQWFLSSGSDGTLHVWDMETGRQLHRFDAETHCTGYLAVSPDGRFAASGFGAYPNPKGGPYLKDDEFAVHLWRLPKLPGTGSIPPAGVPGLQRAEIPDEAAQKQAEQQIREIFKQEYASAKQPAEQTELAMIMLGTAQPPTENADRYVLLREARNLATAAGDVQTALKSIDELGRIFEVNALQLKAETLETARREARSDDIARLVADSALSAVDEAIRAEEFDLGSELNSVARMAGRRIKDRELIDRVSTARDRIIDRRREFQEFEDASDKLSTSPDDEDASRIRGLYLCLRRNNWAEGLPLLQRSGHEEFEKIAELELMHPTEPADQLKLADAWWNRAESTRGSQQNALRSRALYWYERVLPELSGLQKTAVAKKISASRNQDSGP
;
A
#
# COMPACT_ATOMS: atom_id res chain seq x y z
N LYS A 1 -25.69 -18.08 -4.28
CA LYS A 1 -25.73 -19.50 -3.81
C LYS A 1 -25.68 -19.50 -2.29
N ARG A 2 -26.26 -20.49 -1.62
CA ARG A 2 -26.17 -20.65 -0.16
C ARG A 2 -25.15 -21.75 0.14
N PHE A 3 -24.17 -21.44 0.98
CA PHE A 3 -23.12 -22.38 1.39
C PHE A 3 -23.44 -22.86 2.80
N GLU A 4 -23.71 -24.15 2.92
CA GLU A 4 -24.15 -24.75 4.18
C GLU A 4 -23.06 -25.68 4.71
N GLY A 5 -22.82 -25.62 6.02
CA GLY A 5 -21.88 -26.53 6.66
C GLY A 5 -21.47 -26.09 8.05
N HIS A 6 -21.26 -24.78 8.28
CA HIS A 6 -20.98 -24.27 9.62
C HIS A 6 -22.13 -24.59 10.58
N THR A 7 -21.78 -24.97 11.81
CA THR A 7 -22.76 -25.38 12.84
C THR A 7 -23.13 -24.26 13.81
N SER A 8 -22.53 -23.08 13.62
CA SER A 8 -22.79 -21.87 14.40
C SER A 8 -22.58 -20.62 13.53
N SER A 9 -22.76 -19.44 14.11
CA SER A 9 -22.63 -18.14 13.42
C SER A 9 -21.31 -18.02 12.66
N VAL A 10 -21.36 -17.53 11.43
CA VAL A 10 -20.18 -17.17 10.62
C VAL A 10 -19.89 -15.69 10.86
N PHE A 11 -18.67 -15.38 11.28
CA PHE A 11 -18.28 -14.02 11.68
C PHE A 11 -17.40 -13.31 10.66
N SER A 12 -16.64 -14.05 9.86
CA SER A 12 -15.75 -13.48 8.85
C SER A 12 -15.80 -14.26 7.56
N VAL A 13 -15.62 -13.54 6.45
CA VAL A 13 -15.57 -14.07 5.09
C VAL A 13 -14.55 -13.26 4.28
N VAL A 14 -13.69 -13.95 3.53
CA VAL A 14 -12.68 -13.29 2.69
C VAL A 14 -12.48 -14.07 1.40
N PHE A 15 -12.56 -13.37 0.26
CA PHE A 15 -12.23 -13.95 -1.03
C PHE A 15 -10.73 -14.10 -1.19
N ILE A 16 -10.33 -15.19 -1.84
CA ILE A 16 -8.95 -15.49 -2.22
C ILE A 16 -8.92 -16.04 -3.65
N ARG A 17 -7.73 -16.21 -4.23
CA ARG A 17 -7.50 -16.80 -5.55
C ARG A 17 -8.31 -16.08 -6.62
N ASP A 18 -8.19 -14.74 -6.65
CA ASP A 18 -8.91 -13.85 -7.56
C ASP A 18 -10.44 -14.02 -7.53
N GLY A 19 -10.98 -14.38 -6.35
CA GLY A 19 -12.41 -14.56 -6.15
C GLY A 19 -12.96 -15.91 -6.60
N GLN A 20 -12.09 -16.87 -6.97
CA GLN A 20 -12.50 -18.25 -7.26
C GLN A 20 -12.82 -19.03 -5.98
N GLN A 21 -12.23 -18.63 -4.85
CA GLN A 21 -12.39 -19.28 -3.56
C GLN A 21 -12.62 -18.25 -2.45
N PHE A 22 -13.12 -18.69 -1.30
CA PHE A 22 -13.21 -17.84 -0.13
C PHE A 22 -13.06 -18.64 1.17
N LEU A 23 -12.53 -17.98 2.20
CA LEU A 23 -12.48 -18.50 3.56
C LEU A 23 -13.65 -17.97 4.37
N THR A 24 -14.07 -18.75 5.35
CA THR A 24 -15.08 -18.36 6.35
C THR A 24 -14.62 -18.76 7.73
N GLY A 25 -14.74 -17.87 8.71
CA GLY A 25 -14.48 -18.14 10.13
C GLY A 25 -15.78 -18.17 10.93
N SER A 26 -15.96 -19.18 11.78
CA SER A 26 -17.19 -19.38 12.54
C SER A 26 -16.99 -19.58 14.04
N SER A 27 -18.03 -19.25 14.80
CA SER A 27 -18.18 -19.60 16.20
C SER A 27 -18.14 -21.10 16.48
N ASP A 28 -18.24 -21.96 15.46
CA ASP A 28 -18.06 -23.42 15.62
C ASP A 28 -16.58 -23.83 15.77
N GLY A 29 -15.65 -22.86 15.76
CA GLY A 29 -14.22 -23.08 15.93
C GLY A 29 -13.51 -23.51 14.65
N SER A 30 -14.22 -23.58 13.52
CA SER A 30 -13.63 -23.94 12.23
C SER A 30 -13.43 -22.73 11.33
N VAL A 31 -12.37 -22.81 10.52
CA VAL A 31 -12.28 -22.06 9.27
C VAL A 31 -12.57 -23.00 8.12
N ARG A 32 -13.29 -22.53 7.09
CA ARG A 32 -13.58 -23.33 5.90
C ARG A 32 -13.21 -22.59 4.64
N LEU A 33 -12.61 -23.32 3.70
CA LEU A 33 -12.33 -22.90 2.34
C LEU A 33 -13.40 -23.43 1.41
N TRP A 34 -13.94 -22.56 0.58
CA TRP A 34 -15.03 -22.84 -0.33
C TRP A 34 -14.65 -22.52 -1.76
N ASP A 35 -15.19 -23.30 -2.69
CA ASP A 35 -15.15 -23.03 -4.11
C ASP A 35 -16.40 -22.25 -4.54
N VAL A 36 -16.23 -21.10 -5.18
CA VAL A 36 -17.33 -20.18 -5.52
C VAL A 36 -18.25 -20.77 -6.58
N GLU A 37 -17.68 -21.46 -7.57
CA GLU A 37 -18.43 -22.00 -8.70
C GLU A 37 -19.23 -23.25 -8.32
N SER A 38 -18.59 -24.24 -7.71
CA SER A 38 -19.24 -25.51 -7.38
C SER A 38 -20.08 -25.43 -6.11
N GLY A 39 -19.85 -24.45 -5.25
CA GLY A 39 -20.54 -24.36 -3.96
C GLY A 39 -19.97 -25.30 -2.89
N LYS A 40 -18.88 -26.01 -3.19
CA LYS A 40 -18.36 -27.09 -2.34
C LYS A 40 -17.36 -26.57 -1.30
N GLU A 41 -17.39 -27.19 -0.13
CA GLU A 41 -16.32 -27.07 0.86
C GLU A 41 -15.08 -27.80 0.30
N LEU A 42 -14.01 -27.05 0.03
CA LEU A 42 -12.74 -27.59 -0.43
C LEU A 42 -11.91 -28.12 0.74
N ARG A 43 -11.94 -27.40 1.86
CA ARG A 43 -11.14 -27.74 3.05
C ARG A 43 -11.76 -27.16 4.31
N ARG A 44 -11.50 -27.85 5.42
CA ARG A 44 -11.78 -27.40 6.78
C ARG A 44 -10.48 -27.33 7.58
N PHE A 45 -10.32 -26.26 8.33
CA PHE A 45 -9.21 -26.03 9.24
C PHE A 45 -9.78 -26.04 10.67
N GLU A 46 -9.42 -27.08 11.43
CA GLU A 46 -9.90 -27.28 12.80
C GLU A 46 -8.72 -27.14 13.78
N GLY A 47 -8.86 -26.21 14.73
CA GLY A 47 -7.93 -26.03 15.85
C GLY A 47 -8.61 -26.33 17.18
N LYS A 48 -7.85 -26.58 18.24
CA LYS A 48 -8.38 -26.71 19.62
C LYS A 48 -8.80 -25.36 20.24
N SER A 49 -9.18 -24.39 19.41
CA SER A 49 -9.47 -23.01 19.79
C SER A 49 -10.98 -22.75 19.76
N GLY A 50 -11.44 -21.78 20.55
CA GLY A 50 -12.85 -21.39 20.59
C GLY A 50 -13.31 -20.74 19.28
N GLY A 51 -14.45 -20.03 19.30
CA GLY A 51 -15.03 -19.43 18.09
C GLY A 51 -14.05 -18.53 17.33
N VAL A 52 -14.03 -18.67 16.00
CA VAL A 52 -13.19 -17.88 15.09
C VAL A 52 -13.92 -16.59 14.72
N PHE A 53 -13.29 -15.45 15.00
CA PHE A 53 -13.88 -14.13 14.75
C PHE A 53 -13.45 -13.52 13.42
N ASP A 54 -12.19 -13.69 13.04
CA ASP A 54 -11.67 -13.14 11.79
C ASP A 54 -10.69 -14.06 11.09
N VAL A 55 -10.62 -13.94 9.77
CA VAL A 55 -9.73 -14.68 8.88
C VAL A 55 -9.12 -13.75 7.83
N VAL A 56 -7.79 -13.77 7.70
CA VAL A 56 -7.08 -12.88 6.76
C VAL A 56 -5.97 -13.65 6.04
N PRO A 57 -5.97 -13.67 4.68
CA PRO A 57 -4.92 -14.33 3.92
C PRO A 57 -3.58 -13.59 4.03
N GLY A 58 -2.49 -14.34 4.00
CA GLY A 58 -1.16 -13.78 3.81
C GLY A 58 -0.89 -13.38 2.36
N PRO A 59 0.16 -12.57 2.10
CA PRO A 59 0.57 -12.25 0.74
C PRO A 59 0.91 -13.51 -0.06
N GLY A 60 0.38 -13.60 -1.29
CA GLY A 60 0.48 -14.80 -2.13
C GLY A 60 -0.44 -15.97 -1.75
N GLU A 61 -1.26 -15.80 -0.70
CA GLU A 61 -2.34 -16.73 -0.30
C GLU A 61 -1.89 -18.18 -0.10
N GLN A 62 -0.64 -18.39 0.31
CA GLN A 62 -0.12 -19.71 0.69
C GLN A 62 -0.47 -20.08 2.14
N TRP A 63 -0.81 -19.07 2.94
CA TRP A 63 -1.19 -19.19 4.34
C TRP A 63 -2.23 -18.13 4.70
N PHE A 64 -2.85 -18.28 5.85
CA PHE A 64 -3.77 -17.29 6.42
C PHE A 64 -3.65 -17.22 7.94
N LEU A 65 -4.12 -16.12 8.51
CA LEU A 65 -4.32 -15.95 9.94
C LEU A 65 -5.78 -16.14 10.32
N SER A 66 -6.00 -16.70 11.50
CA SER A 66 -7.30 -16.65 12.17
C SER A 66 -7.16 -16.18 13.60
N SER A 67 -8.11 -15.35 14.05
CA SER A 67 -8.27 -14.94 15.44
C SER A 67 -9.46 -15.64 16.09
N GLY A 68 -9.39 -15.88 17.40
CA GLY A 68 -10.45 -16.58 18.11
C GLY A 68 -10.67 -16.14 19.55
N SER A 69 -11.78 -16.62 20.11
CA SER A 69 -12.18 -16.38 21.51
C SER A 69 -11.23 -16.99 22.56
N ASP A 70 -10.25 -17.78 22.13
CA ASP A 70 -9.22 -18.30 23.03
C ASP A 70 -8.05 -17.34 23.23
N GLY A 71 -8.15 -16.13 22.67
CA GLY A 71 -7.13 -15.09 22.80
C GLY A 71 -5.87 -15.39 21.97
N THR A 72 -5.94 -16.31 21.00
CA THR A 72 -4.77 -16.69 20.22
C THR A 72 -4.92 -16.40 18.73
N LEU A 73 -3.79 -16.12 18.09
CA LEU A 73 -3.68 -16.02 16.64
C LEU A 73 -3.07 -17.29 16.10
N HIS A 74 -3.70 -17.85 15.08
CA HIS A 74 -3.22 -19.06 14.42
C HIS A 74 -2.81 -18.73 13.00
N VAL A 75 -1.62 -19.20 12.59
CA VAL A 75 -1.19 -19.21 11.19
C VAL A 75 -1.45 -20.60 10.63
N TRP A 76 -2.08 -20.67 9.47
CA TRP A 76 -2.44 -21.91 8.82
C TRP A 76 -1.88 -21.95 7.42
N ASP A 77 -1.41 -23.12 7.01
CA ASP A 77 -1.05 -23.42 5.64
C ASP A 77 -2.32 -23.72 4.81
N MET A 78 -2.49 -22.99 3.72
CA MET A 78 -3.71 -23.01 2.91
C MET A 78 -3.92 -24.35 2.20
N GLU A 79 -2.83 -24.94 1.70
CA GLU A 79 -2.88 -26.14 0.88
C GLU A 79 -3.00 -27.41 1.74
N THR A 80 -2.22 -27.49 2.81
CA THR A 80 -2.14 -28.69 3.65
C THR A 80 -3.18 -28.70 4.77
N GLY A 81 -3.72 -27.53 5.14
CA GLY A 81 -4.62 -27.39 6.28
C GLY A 81 -3.93 -27.45 7.64
N ARG A 82 -2.59 -27.45 7.68
CA ARG A 82 -1.83 -27.55 8.93
C ARG A 82 -1.68 -26.20 9.59
N GLN A 83 -1.78 -26.19 10.91
CA GLN A 83 -1.38 -25.01 11.68
C GLN A 83 0.15 -24.89 11.68
N LEU A 84 0.66 -23.77 11.18
CA LEU A 84 2.09 -23.45 11.11
C LEU A 84 2.59 -22.84 12.42
N HIS A 85 1.84 -21.88 12.98
CA HIS A 85 2.22 -21.16 14.19
C HIS A 85 1.00 -20.82 15.05
N ARG A 86 1.26 -20.56 16.34
CA ARG A 86 0.31 -20.05 17.33
C ARG A 86 0.98 -18.88 18.05
N PHE A 87 0.25 -17.79 18.21
CA PHE A 87 0.66 -16.67 19.07
C PHE A 87 -0.37 -16.53 20.19
N ASP A 88 0.09 -16.62 21.43
CA ASP A 88 -0.75 -16.39 22.59
C ASP A 88 -0.79 -14.88 22.86
N ALA A 89 -1.97 -14.26 22.82
CA ALA A 89 -2.13 -12.91 23.33
C ALA A 89 -2.37 -12.97 24.83
N GLU A 90 -1.75 -12.04 25.57
CA GLU A 90 -2.00 -11.89 27.02
C GLU A 90 -3.45 -11.45 27.32
N THR A 91 -4.20 -11.03 26.30
CA THR A 91 -5.60 -10.58 26.39
C THR A 91 -6.58 -11.58 25.80
N HIS A 92 -7.74 -11.72 26.45
CA HIS A 92 -8.60 -12.89 26.30
C HIS A 92 -9.47 -12.96 25.02
N CYS A 93 -9.35 -12.05 24.05
CA CYS A 93 -10.13 -12.10 22.80
C CYS A 93 -9.44 -11.26 21.71
N THR A 94 -9.14 -11.83 20.54
CA THR A 94 -8.67 -11.08 19.36
C THR A 94 -9.81 -10.98 18.34
N GLY A 95 -10.24 -9.76 17.99
CA GLY A 95 -11.44 -9.53 17.19
C GLY A 95 -11.14 -9.39 15.70
N TYR A 96 -10.31 -8.41 15.35
CA TYR A 96 -10.05 -8.02 13.96
C TYR A 96 -8.58 -8.19 13.61
N LEU A 97 -8.28 -8.60 12.38
CA LEU A 97 -6.92 -8.82 11.90
C LEU A 97 -6.62 -8.01 10.64
N ALA A 98 -5.34 -7.69 10.47
CA ALA A 98 -4.76 -7.20 9.23
C ALA A 98 -3.35 -7.76 9.06
N VAL A 99 -2.92 -8.02 7.82
CA VAL A 99 -1.56 -8.48 7.50
C VAL A 99 -0.87 -7.41 6.67
N SER A 100 0.40 -7.13 6.95
CA SER A 100 1.18 -6.18 6.16
C SER A 100 1.39 -6.71 4.73
N PRO A 101 1.50 -5.84 3.70
CA PRO A 101 1.65 -6.27 2.31
C PRO A 101 2.87 -7.18 2.05
N ASP A 102 3.91 -7.05 2.87
CA ASP A 102 5.14 -7.87 2.79
C ASP A 102 5.08 -9.16 3.65
N GLY A 103 3.96 -9.37 4.36
CA GLY A 103 3.68 -10.55 5.18
C GLY A 103 4.54 -10.65 6.44
N ARG A 104 5.29 -9.60 6.79
CA ARG A 104 6.19 -9.60 7.96
C ARG A 104 5.47 -9.29 9.25
N PHE A 105 4.33 -8.62 9.18
CA PHE A 105 3.58 -8.18 10.35
C PHE A 105 2.10 -8.55 10.22
N ALA A 106 1.47 -8.76 11.37
CA ALA A 106 0.03 -8.73 11.51
C ALA A 106 -0.35 -7.69 12.56
N ALA A 107 -1.47 -7.00 12.37
CA ALA A 107 -2.08 -6.17 13.38
C ALA A 107 -3.35 -6.86 13.87
N SER A 108 -3.60 -6.88 15.17
CA SER A 108 -4.87 -7.32 15.73
C SER A 108 -5.48 -6.23 16.60
N GLY A 109 -6.78 -5.98 16.43
CA GLY A 109 -7.55 -5.05 17.25
C GLY A 109 -8.62 -5.77 18.07
N PHE A 110 -8.92 -5.22 19.25
CA PHE A 110 -10.06 -5.65 20.06
C PHE A 110 -11.32 -4.87 19.68
N GLY A 111 -12.42 -5.59 19.44
CA GLY A 111 -13.77 -5.03 19.44
C GLY A 111 -14.53 -5.62 20.62
N ALA A 112 -14.98 -4.77 21.55
CA ALA A 112 -15.72 -5.22 22.72
C ALA A 112 -17.05 -5.87 22.29
N TYR A 113 -17.22 -7.17 22.54
CA TYR A 113 -18.53 -7.80 22.59
C TYR A 113 -19.04 -7.82 24.04
N PRO A 114 -20.32 -7.49 24.29
CA PRO A 114 -20.88 -7.54 25.63
C PRO A 114 -20.84 -8.99 26.14
N ASN A 115 -20.29 -9.17 27.33
CA ASN A 115 -20.33 -10.44 28.04
C ASN A 115 -21.81 -10.86 28.23
N PRO A 116 -22.29 -11.97 27.63
CA PRO A 116 -23.69 -12.38 27.76
C PRO A 116 -24.10 -12.72 29.20
N LYS A 117 -23.12 -12.88 30.09
CA LYS A 117 -23.31 -13.28 31.49
C LYS A 117 -23.17 -12.12 32.50
N GLY A 118 -23.12 -10.87 32.05
CA GLY A 118 -23.23 -9.70 32.93
C GLY A 118 -22.05 -9.47 33.90
N GLY A 119 -20.84 -9.94 33.56
CA GLY A 119 -19.61 -9.60 34.30
C GLY A 119 -19.13 -8.17 34.00
N PRO A 120 -18.31 -7.56 34.88
CA PRO A 120 -17.89 -6.16 34.75
C PRO A 120 -17.22 -5.88 33.41
N TYR A 121 -17.51 -4.70 32.86
CA TYR A 121 -16.83 -4.15 31.68
C TYR A 121 -15.32 -4.10 31.94
N LEU A 122 -14.55 -4.48 30.92
CA LEU A 122 -13.08 -4.59 30.94
C LEU A 122 -12.43 -3.24 31.26
N LYS A 123 -11.18 -3.29 31.78
CA LYS A 123 -10.40 -2.12 32.20
C LYS A 123 -9.95 -1.26 31.01
N ASP A 124 -9.69 0.02 31.27
CA ASP A 124 -9.39 1.08 30.29
C ASP A 124 -8.14 0.84 29.39
N ASP A 125 -7.28 -0.13 29.69
CA ASP A 125 -6.04 -0.42 28.95
C ASP A 125 -6.21 -1.37 27.72
N GLU A 126 -7.41 -1.87 27.45
CA GLU A 126 -7.62 -2.98 26.49
C GLU A 126 -8.19 -2.58 25.11
N PHE A 127 -8.25 -1.28 24.78
CA PHE A 127 -8.59 -0.77 23.44
C PHE A 127 -7.36 -0.61 22.53
N ALA A 128 -6.44 -1.58 22.58
CA ALA A 128 -5.16 -1.52 21.89
C ALA A 128 -5.18 -2.24 20.54
N VAL A 129 -4.37 -1.74 19.60
CA VAL A 129 -3.95 -2.49 18.42
C VAL A 129 -2.61 -3.16 18.74
N HIS A 130 -2.57 -4.48 18.69
CA HIS A 130 -1.34 -5.25 18.86
C HIS A 130 -0.70 -5.50 17.50
N LEU A 131 0.60 -5.23 17.40
CA LEU A 131 1.39 -5.55 16.22
C LEU A 131 2.21 -6.81 16.50
N TRP A 132 2.06 -7.79 15.64
CA TRP A 132 2.70 -9.11 15.69
C TRP A 132 3.74 -9.18 14.59
N ARG A 133 4.96 -9.59 14.93
CA ARG A 133 5.95 -9.96 13.94
C ARG A 133 5.76 -11.42 13.57
N LEU A 134 5.46 -11.68 12.31
CA LEU A 134 5.28 -13.03 11.82
C LEU A 134 6.65 -13.68 11.57
N PRO A 135 6.80 -14.99 11.80
CA PRO A 135 7.99 -15.74 11.40
C PRO A 135 8.12 -15.72 9.87
N LYS A 136 9.24 -16.22 9.36
CA LYS A 136 9.45 -16.33 7.92
C LYS A 136 8.50 -17.39 7.34
N LEU A 137 7.32 -16.96 6.93
CA LEU A 137 6.31 -17.78 6.27
C LEU A 137 6.57 -17.83 4.75
N PRO A 138 6.05 -18.81 4.02
CA PRO A 138 6.11 -18.83 2.56
C PRO A 138 5.58 -17.50 1.99
N GLY A 139 6.33 -16.90 1.06
CA GLY A 139 6.00 -15.58 0.48
C GLY A 139 6.42 -14.36 1.30
N THR A 140 7.10 -14.52 2.46
CA THR A 140 7.59 -13.39 3.27
C THR A 140 9.00 -12.93 2.89
N GLY A 141 9.22 -11.61 2.85
CA GLY A 141 10.56 -11.02 2.69
C GLY A 141 10.96 -10.61 1.27
N SER A 142 10.13 -10.89 0.26
CA SER A 142 10.14 -10.13 -0.98
C SER A 142 9.27 -8.90 -0.76
N ILE A 143 9.89 -7.74 -0.53
CA ILE A 143 9.21 -6.50 -0.92
C ILE A 143 9.09 -6.62 -2.44
N PRO A 144 7.89 -6.65 -3.04
CA PRO A 144 7.79 -6.35 -4.47
C PRO A 144 8.68 -5.13 -4.80
N PRO A 145 9.41 -5.09 -5.92
CA PRO A 145 9.78 -3.78 -6.47
C PRO A 145 8.51 -2.93 -6.53
N ALA A 146 8.58 -1.65 -6.15
CA ALA A 146 7.43 -0.74 -6.04
C ALA A 146 6.33 -1.06 -7.08
N GLY A 147 5.29 -1.76 -6.63
CA GLY A 147 4.46 -2.61 -7.50
C GLY A 147 4.08 -3.91 -6.79
N VAL A 148 3.22 -3.81 -5.77
CA VAL A 148 2.52 -4.89 -5.03
C VAL A 148 2.51 -6.27 -5.74
N PRO A 149 2.89 -7.42 -5.12
CA PRO A 149 2.66 -8.75 -5.66
C PRO A 149 1.55 -9.40 -4.81
N GLY A 150 0.33 -9.25 -5.28
CA GLY A 150 -0.84 -9.79 -4.57
C GLY A 150 -2.15 -9.73 -5.36
N LEU A 151 -2.12 -9.17 -6.57
CA LEU A 151 -3.08 -9.37 -7.66
C LEU A 151 -2.21 -9.26 -8.91
N GLN A 152 -2.07 -10.34 -9.68
CA GLN A 152 -1.65 -10.13 -11.06
C GLN A 152 -2.74 -9.26 -11.67
N ARG A 153 -2.40 -8.00 -11.99
CA ARG A 153 -3.36 -7.10 -12.62
C ARG A 153 -3.86 -7.80 -13.87
N ALA A 154 -5.17 -7.77 -14.09
CA ALA A 154 -5.76 -8.36 -15.27
C ALA A 154 -5.15 -7.70 -16.51
N GLU A 155 -4.85 -8.49 -17.53
CA GLU A 155 -4.50 -7.96 -18.84
C GLU A 155 -5.66 -7.08 -19.34
N ILE A 156 -5.31 -6.08 -20.14
CA ILE A 156 -6.32 -5.25 -20.80
C ILE A 156 -7.09 -6.17 -21.76
N PRO A 157 -8.44 -6.24 -21.66
CA PRO A 157 -9.26 -7.05 -22.55
C PRO A 157 -8.99 -6.69 -24.02
N ASP A 158 -9.04 -7.67 -24.92
CA ASP A 158 -8.85 -7.40 -26.35
C ASP A 158 -9.95 -6.50 -26.93
N GLU A 159 -9.71 -5.97 -28.14
CA GLU A 159 -10.62 -5.02 -28.77
C GLU A 159 -12.02 -5.62 -29.06
N ALA A 160 -12.10 -6.94 -29.30
CA ALA A 160 -13.38 -7.61 -29.57
C ALA A 160 -14.21 -7.74 -28.29
N ALA A 161 -13.57 -8.16 -27.18
CA ALA A 161 -14.18 -8.23 -25.86
C ALA A 161 -14.63 -6.84 -25.39
N GLN A 162 -13.81 -5.80 -25.61
CA GLN A 162 -14.19 -4.42 -25.29
C GLN A 162 -15.40 -3.94 -26.10
N LYS A 163 -15.46 -4.23 -27.41
CA LYS A 163 -16.62 -3.85 -28.24
C LYS A 163 -17.90 -4.55 -27.82
N GLN A 164 -17.81 -5.83 -27.46
CA GLN A 164 -18.96 -6.58 -26.96
C GLN A 164 -19.46 -6.02 -25.62
N ALA A 165 -18.54 -5.80 -24.67
CA ALA A 165 -18.84 -5.18 -23.39
C ALA A 165 -19.45 -3.79 -23.56
N GLU A 166 -18.90 -2.97 -24.46
CA GLU A 166 -19.44 -1.64 -24.75
C GLU A 166 -20.87 -1.69 -25.30
N GLN A 167 -21.17 -2.63 -26.20
CA GLN A 167 -22.53 -2.80 -26.71
C GLN A 167 -23.51 -3.20 -25.59
N GLN A 168 -23.10 -4.12 -24.72
CA GLN A 168 -23.91 -4.56 -23.59
C GLN A 168 -24.15 -3.40 -22.59
N ILE A 169 -23.11 -2.69 -22.20
CA ILE A 169 -23.19 -1.54 -21.28
C ILE A 169 -24.06 -0.43 -21.87
N ARG A 170 -23.94 -0.13 -23.17
CA ARG A 170 -24.79 0.88 -23.82
C ARG A 170 -26.27 0.50 -23.83
N GLU A 171 -26.61 -0.78 -23.96
CA GLU A 171 -27.99 -1.23 -23.85
C GLU A 171 -28.49 -1.25 -22.41
N ILE A 172 -27.65 -1.64 -21.43
CA ILE A 172 -27.98 -1.60 -20.00
C ILE A 172 -28.29 -0.17 -19.55
N PHE A 173 -27.44 0.78 -19.89
CA PHE A 173 -27.54 2.18 -19.47
C PHE A 173 -28.24 3.07 -20.51
N LYS A 174 -29.03 2.49 -21.41
CA LYS A 174 -29.61 3.19 -22.57
C LYS A 174 -30.45 4.40 -22.19
N GLN A 175 -31.22 4.29 -21.12
CA GLN A 175 -32.09 5.37 -20.66
C GLN A 175 -31.26 6.48 -20.01
N GLU A 176 -30.29 6.09 -19.18
CA GLU A 176 -29.38 6.96 -18.47
C GLU A 176 -28.53 7.77 -19.45
N TYR A 177 -27.96 7.12 -20.47
CA TYR A 177 -27.24 7.78 -21.57
C TYR A 177 -28.14 8.78 -22.32
N ALA A 178 -29.41 8.45 -22.57
CA ALA A 178 -30.34 9.35 -23.25
C ALA A 178 -30.71 10.58 -22.39
N SER A 179 -30.73 10.43 -21.07
CA SER A 179 -30.96 11.52 -20.11
C SER A 179 -29.71 12.33 -19.78
N ALA A 180 -28.50 11.77 -19.93
CA ALA A 180 -27.22 12.37 -19.54
C ALA A 180 -26.74 13.49 -20.48
N LYS A 181 -27.54 14.54 -20.62
CA LYS A 181 -27.28 15.66 -21.55
C LYS A 181 -26.55 16.83 -20.92
N GLN A 182 -26.69 17.05 -19.61
CA GLN A 182 -25.95 18.09 -18.91
C GLN A 182 -24.85 17.48 -18.03
N PRO A 183 -23.88 18.28 -17.58
CA PRO A 183 -22.77 17.79 -16.78
C PRO A 183 -23.21 17.05 -15.51
N ALA A 184 -24.28 17.51 -14.84
CA ALA A 184 -24.73 16.89 -13.59
C ALA A 184 -25.21 15.44 -13.80
N GLU A 185 -25.99 15.18 -14.84
CA GLU A 185 -26.48 13.84 -15.15
C GLU A 185 -25.34 12.93 -15.67
N GLN A 186 -24.36 13.51 -16.37
CA GLN A 186 -23.15 12.78 -16.79
C GLN A 186 -22.30 12.35 -15.60
N THR A 187 -22.13 13.23 -14.61
CA THR A 187 -21.47 12.92 -13.35
C THR A 187 -22.19 11.82 -12.57
N GLU A 188 -23.53 11.88 -12.50
CA GLU A 188 -24.34 10.85 -11.84
C GLU A 188 -24.17 9.48 -12.52
N LEU A 189 -24.24 9.44 -13.86
CA LEU A 189 -24.03 8.21 -14.62
C LEU A 189 -22.60 7.66 -14.44
N ALA A 190 -21.59 8.53 -14.42
CA ALA A 190 -20.21 8.13 -14.17
C ALA A 190 -20.04 7.47 -12.79
N MET A 191 -20.66 8.04 -11.75
CA MET A 191 -20.62 7.46 -10.41
C MET A 191 -21.34 6.10 -10.34
N ILE A 192 -22.48 5.96 -11.02
CA ILE A 192 -23.20 4.68 -11.11
C ILE A 192 -22.33 3.62 -11.79
N MET A 193 -21.68 3.95 -12.91
CA MET A 193 -20.78 3.04 -13.62
C MET A 193 -19.58 2.64 -12.76
N LEU A 194 -18.97 3.58 -12.06
CA LEU A 194 -17.88 3.33 -11.11
C LEU A 194 -18.31 2.37 -9.98
N GLY A 195 -19.51 2.56 -9.43
CA GLY A 195 -20.08 1.66 -8.41
C GLY A 195 -20.44 0.27 -8.96
N THR A 196 -20.83 0.18 -10.23
CA THR A 196 -21.21 -1.08 -10.90
C THR A 196 -20.00 -1.93 -11.29
N ALA A 197 -18.82 -1.31 -11.45
CA ALA A 197 -17.57 -2.00 -11.78
C ALA A 197 -17.01 -2.90 -10.65
N GLN A 198 -17.75 -3.06 -9.56
CA GLN A 198 -17.41 -3.95 -8.45
C GLN A 198 -17.67 -5.42 -8.80
N PRO A 199 -16.97 -6.38 -8.15
CA PRO A 199 -17.26 -7.81 -8.32
C PRO A 199 -18.75 -8.12 -8.04
N PRO A 200 -19.40 -9.02 -8.80
CA PRO A 200 -18.82 -10.08 -9.65
C PRO A 200 -18.78 -9.78 -11.16
N THR A 201 -18.73 -8.52 -11.58
CA THR A 201 -18.73 -8.13 -13.02
C THR A 201 -17.55 -8.71 -13.81
N GLU A 202 -17.75 -9.11 -15.07
CA GLU A 202 -16.68 -9.67 -15.93
C GLU A 202 -15.56 -8.65 -16.18
N ASN A 203 -14.32 -9.11 -16.42
CA ASN A 203 -13.16 -8.21 -16.58
C ASN A 203 -13.31 -7.23 -17.75
N ALA A 204 -13.90 -7.66 -18.88
CA ALA A 204 -14.16 -6.78 -20.03
C ALA A 204 -15.15 -5.67 -19.68
N ASP A 205 -16.26 -6.04 -19.03
CA ASP A 205 -17.29 -5.11 -18.58
C ASP A 205 -16.74 -4.13 -17.54
N ARG A 206 -15.95 -4.61 -16.57
CA ARG A 206 -15.30 -3.75 -15.57
C ARG A 206 -14.37 -2.74 -16.21
N TYR A 207 -13.54 -3.17 -17.16
CA TYR A 207 -12.64 -2.28 -17.88
C TYR A 207 -13.43 -1.19 -18.60
N VAL A 208 -14.47 -1.57 -19.36
CA VAL A 208 -15.28 -0.62 -20.13
C VAL A 208 -16.09 0.31 -19.21
N LEU A 209 -16.69 -0.20 -18.14
CA LEU A 209 -17.42 0.62 -17.17
C LEU A 209 -16.54 1.71 -16.55
N LEU A 210 -15.32 1.36 -16.12
CA LEU A 210 -14.40 2.34 -15.54
C LEU A 210 -13.87 3.33 -16.59
N ARG A 211 -13.63 2.88 -17.82
CA ARG A 211 -13.25 3.73 -18.95
C ARG A 211 -14.35 4.74 -19.29
N GLU A 212 -15.60 4.28 -19.39
CA GLU A 212 -16.75 5.13 -19.67
C GLU A 212 -17.05 6.09 -18.52
N ALA A 213 -16.96 5.63 -17.26
CA ALA A 213 -17.09 6.47 -16.07
C ALA A 213 -16.07 7.61 -16.09
N ARG A 214 -14.79 7.30 -16.37
CA ARG A 214 -13.74 8.31 -16.55
C ARG A 214 -14.10 9.30 -17.65
N ASN A 215 -14.52 8.83 -18.82
CA ASN A 215 -14.82 9.69 -19.97
C ASN A 215 -15.99 10.64 -19.69
N LEU A 216 -17.07 10.12 -19.12
CA LEU A 216 -18.26 10.90 -18.74
C LEU A 216 -17.94 11.94 -17.66
N ALA A 217 -17.23 11.53 -16.60
CA ALA A 217 -16.81 12.43 -15.53
C ALA A 217 -15.90 13.56 -16.04
N THR A 218 -14.97 13.23 -16.95
CA THR A 218 -14.07 14.22 -17.57
C THR A 218 -14.87 15.27 -18.35
N ALA A 219 -15.79 14.82 -19.22
CA ALA A 219 -16.64 15.71 -20.02
C ALA A 219 -17.57 16.59 -19.16
N ALA A 220 -17.99 16.07 -18.00
CA ALA A 220 -18.78 16.80 -17.02
C ALA A 220 -17.96 17.81 -16.18
N GLY A 221 -16.63 17.74 -16.23
CA GLY A 221 -15.75 18.53 -15.37
C GLY A 221 -15.62 17.98 -13.94
N ASP A 222 -16.09 16.75 -13.67
CA ASP A 222 -15.89 16.04 -12.40
C ASP A 222 -14.54 15.32 -12.39
N VAL A 223 -13.49 16.09 -12.14
CA VAL A 223 -12.11 15.61 -12.08
C VAL A 223 -11.93 14.51 -11.02
N GLN A 224 -12.63 14.58 -9.89
CA GLN A 224 -12.44 13.62 -8.80
C GLN A 224 -12.95 12.23 -9.18
N THR A 225 -14.15 12.14 -9.77
CA THR A 225 -14.69 10.85 -10.22
C THR A 225 -13.87 10.27 -11.37
N ALA A 226 -13.37 11.12 -12.27
CA ALA A 226 -12.47 10.69 -13.34
C ALA A 226 -11.17 10.06 -12.79
N LEU A 227 -10.53 10.71 -11.82
CA LEU A 227 -9.30 10.20 -11.20
C LEU A 227 -9.53 8.93 -10.39
N LYS A 228 -10.64 8.85 -9.63
CA LYS A 228 -11.01 7.61 -8.91
C LYS A 228 -11.21 6.43 -9.88
N SER A 229 -11.81 6.68 -11.04
CA SER A 229 -11.98 5.64 -12.06
C SER A 229 -10.63 5.16 -12.62
N ILE A 230 -9.66 6.06 -12.75
CA ILE A 230 -8.28 5.72 -13.17
C ILE A 230 -7.54 4.95 -12.07
N ASP A 231 -7.68 5.34 -10.81
CA ASP A 231 -7.08 4.62 -9.69
C ASP A 231 -7.61 3.18 -9.61
N GLU A 232 -8.91 3.01 -9.83
CA GLU A 232 -9.55 1.69 -9.86
C GLU A 232 -9.11 0.87 -11.10
N LEU A 233 -8.98 1.50 -12.28
CA LEU A 233 -8.39 0.86 -13.45
C LEU A 233 -6.96 0.40 -13.18
N GLY A 234 -6.12 1.26 -12.60
CA GLY A 234 -4.74 0.94 -12.25
C GLY A 234 -4.62 -0.11 -11.15
N ARG A 235 -5.64 -0.25 -10.29
CA ARG A 235 -5.70 -1.29 -9.27
C ARG A 235 -6.00 -2.66 -9.88
N ILE A 236 -6.87 -2.72 -10.88
CA ILE A 236 -7.39 -3.98 -11.45
C ILE A 236 -6.60 -4.42 -12.67
N PHE A 237 -6.18 -3.51 -13.55
CA PHE A 237 -5.64 -3.81 -14.88
C PHE A 237 -4.22 -3.30 -15.07
N GLU A 238 -3.47 -3.93 -15.99
CA GLU A 238 -2.14 -3.51 -16.41
C GLU A 238 -2.17 -2.23 -17.27
N VAL A 239 -2.70 -1.15 -16.71
CA VAL A 239 -2.73 0.17 -17.35
C VAL A 239 -1.65 1.08 -16.78
N ASN A 240 -1.13 1.99 -17.62
CA ASN A 240 -0.37 3.14 -17.13
C ASN A 240 -1.34 4.19 -16.56
N ALA A 241 -1.68 4.06 -15.28
CA ALA A 241 -2.60 4.96 -14.60
C ALA A 241 -2.10 6.41 -14.60
N LEU A 242 -0.78 6.64 -14.49
CA LEU A 242 -0.23 7.99 -14.43
C LEU A 242 -0.35 8.72 -15.77
N GLN A 243 -0.09 8.02 -16.88
CA GLN A 243 -0.36 8.50 -18.23
C GLN A 243 -1.85 8.86 -18.40
N LEU A 244 -2.76 7.98 -17.96
CA LEU A 244 -4.20 8.25 -18.02
C LEU A 244 -4.60 9.48 -17.19
N LYS A 245 -3.99 9.69 -16.01
CA LYS A 245 -4.20 10.90 -15.20
C LYS A 245 -3.75 12.14 -15.97
N ALA A 246 -2.57 12.11 -16.61
CA ALA A 246 -2.05 13.25 -17.37
C ALA A 246 -2.97 13.65 -18.53
N GLU A 247 -3.41 12.68 -19.34
CA GLU A 247 -4.34 12.89 -20.46
C GLU A 247 -5.70 13.43 -19.99
N THR A 248 -6.23 12.85 -18.93
CA THR A 248 -7.51 13.23 -18.33
C THR A 248 -7.47 14.65 -17.77
N LEU A 249 -6.41 15.00 -17.04
CA LEU A 249 -6.24 16.33 -16.45
C LEU A 249 -5.99 17.40 -17.52
N GLU A 250 -5.25 17.10 -18.58
CA GLU A 250 -5.09 18.03 -19.70
C GLU A 250 -6.42 18.27 -20.44
N THR A 251 -7.25 17.24 -20.56
CA THR A 251 -8.60 17.37 -21.15
C THR A 251 -9.50 18.21 -20.26
N ALA A 252 -9.60 17.87 -18.97
CA ALA A 252 -10.36 18.64 -17.99
C ALA A 252 -9.90 20.10 -17.91
N ARG A 253 -8.59 20.37 -18.04
CA ARG A 253 -8.03 21.73 -18.10
C ARG A 253 -8.57 22.52 -19.29
N ARG A 254 -8.65 21.90 -20.48
CA ARG A 254 -9.16 22.56 -21.70
C ARG A 254 -10.65 22.85 -21.60
N GLU A 255 -11.38 21.98 -20.93
CA GLU A 255 -12.83 22.07 -20.76
C GLU A 255 -13.24 22.89 -19.52
N ALA A 256 -12.32 23.24 -18.64
CA ALA A 256 -12.58 24.00 -17.41
C ALA A 256 -13.30 25.33 -17.68
N ARG A 257 -14.57 25.40 -17.28
CA ARG A 257 -15.45 26.56 -17.49
C ARG A 257 -15.48 27.52 -16.29
N SER A 258 -15.07 27.05 -15.12
CA SER A 258 -15.03 27.83 -13.87
C SER A 258 -13.63 27.82 -13.25
N ASP A 259 -13.38 28.80 -12.38
CA ASP A 259 -12.11 28.89 -11.67
C ASP A 259 -11.99 27.80 -10.59
N ASP A 260 -13.10 27.31 -10.04
CA ASP A 260 -13.12 26.17 -9.13
C ASP A 260 -12.65 24.88 -9.80
N ILE A 261 -13.13 24.60 -11.02
CA ILE A 261 -12.68 23.44 -11.80
C ILE A 261 -11.20 23.60 -12.17
N ALA A 262 -10.79 24.80 -12.59
CA ALA A 262 -9.38 25.06 -12.88
C ALA A 262 -8.50 24.84 -11.64
N ARG A 263 -8.97 25.21 -10.45
CA ARG A 263 -8.23 25.01 -9.19
C ARG A 263 -8.11 23.52 -8.88
N LEU A 264 -9.22 22.79 -8.99
CA LEU A 264 -9.26 21.34 -8.77
C LEU A 264 -8.34 20.59 -9.74
N VAL A 265 -8.32 20.96 -11.03
CA VAL A 265 -7.36 20.41 -12.01
C VAL A 265 -5.92 20.70 -11.60
N ALA A 266 -5.63 21.92 -11.16
CA ALA A 266 -4.27 22.30 -10.77
C ALA A 266 -3.79 21.53 -9.52
N ASP A 267 -4.64 21.42 -8.50
CA ASP A 267 -4.34 20.68 -7.28
C ASP A 267 -4.17 19.18 -7.56
N SER A 268 -5.05 18.61 -8.38
CA SER A 268 -4.98 17.20 -8.77
C SER A 268 -3.72 16.90 -9.59
N ALA A 269 -3.35 17.80 -10.50
CA ALA A 269 -2.12 17.68 -11.28
C ALA A 269 -0.88 17.76 -10.39
N LEU A 270 -0.85 18.64 -9.38
CA LEU A 270 0.25 18.69 -8.42
C LEU A 270 0.35 17.42 -7.56
N SER A 271 -0.78 16.83 -7.16
CA SER A 271 -0.78 15.52 -6.49
C SER A 271 -0.21 14.43 -7.41
N ALA A 272 -0.60 14.43 -8.69
CA ALA A 272 -0.08 13.47 -9.66
C ALA A 272 1.41 13.68 -9.96
N VAL A 273 1.95 14.90 -9.85
CA VAL A 273 3.41 15.15 -9.89
C VAL A 273 4.13 14.41 -8.78
N ASP A 274 3.58 14.39 -7.56
CA ASP A 274 4.18 13.66 -6.44
C ASP A 274 4.16 12.14 -6.69
N GLU A 275 3.11 11.62 -7.32
CA GLU A 275 3.06 10.25 -7.79
C GLU A 275 4.12 9.96 -8.86
N ALA A 276 4.26 10.85 -9.86
CA ALA A 276 5.26 10.74 -10.92
C ALA A 276 6.69 10.69 -10.38
N ILE A 277 7.00 11.57 -9.42
CA ILE A 277 8.32 11.60 -8.77
C ILE A 277 8.60 10.28 -8.04
N ARG A 278 7.59 9.72 -7.35
CA ARG A 278 7.73 8.43 -6.65
C ARG A 278 7.91 7.26 -7.62
N ALA A 279 7.27 7.34 -8.78
CA ALA A 279 7.39 6.34 -9.85
C ALA A 279 8.63 6.54 -10.75
N GLU A 280 9.46 7.57 -10.49
CA GLU A 280 10.61 7.94 -11.31
C GLU A 280 10.23 8.32 -12.76
N GLU A 281 8.96 8.66 -13.03
CA GLU A 281 8.44 9.09 -14.33
C GLU A 281 8.53 10.62 -14.51
N PHE A 282 9.74 11.15 -14.57
CA PHE A 282 9.99 12.60 -14.51
C PHE A 282 9.48 13.40 -15.72
N ASP A 283 9.35 12.77 -16.89
CA ASP A 283 8.79 13.42 -18.08
C ASP A 283 7.28 13.66 -17.86
N LEU A 284 6.55 12.64 -17.41
CA LEU A 284 5.15 12.76 -17.02
C LEU A 284 4.94 13.75 -15.87
N GLY A 285 5.84 13.75 -14.89
CA GLY A 285 5.84 14.78 -13.84
C GLY A 285 5.97 16.19 -14.41
N SER A 286 6.80 16.39 -15.43
CA SER A 286 6.97 17.70 -16.09
C SER A 286 5.72 18.11 -16.88
N GLU A 287 5.07 17.16 -17.55
CA GLU A 287 3.80 17.37 -18.26
C GLU A 287 2.69 17.77 -17.28
N LEU A 288 2.50 17.00 -16.20
CA LEU A 288 1.52 17.27 -15.15
C LEU A 288 1.76 18.63 -14.48
N ASN A 289 3.02 18.98 -14.19
CA ASN A 289 3.34 20.30 -13.66
C ASN A 289 3.01 21.43 -14.66
N SER A 290 3.15 21.18 -15.96
CA SER A 290 2.71 22.13 -17.00
C SER A 290 1.18 22.28 -17.04
N VAL A 291 0.43 21.18 -16.88
CA VAL A 291 -1.04 21.19 -16.73
C VAL A 291 -1.44 22.05 -15.53
N ALA A 292 -0.84 21.82 -14.36
CA ALA A 292 -1.09 22.60 -13.15
C ALA A 292 -0.82 24.09 -13.35
N ARG A 293 0.33 24.43 -13.95
CA ARG A 293 0.71 25.81 -14.28
C ARG A 293 -0.27 26.48 -15.24
N MET A 294 -0.70 25.76 -16.27
CA MET A 294 -1.65 26.27 -17.27
C MET A 294 -3.03 26.52 -16.64
N ALA A 295 -3.51 25.61 -15.79
CA ALA A 295 -4.73 25.78 -15.03
C ALA A 295 -4.64 26.97 -14.06
N GLY A 296 -3.54 27.06 -13.30
CA GLY A 296 -3.32 28.12 -12.31
C GLY A 296 -3.17 29.53 -12.90
N ARG A 297 -2.65 29.67 -14.13
CA ARG A 297 -2.56 30.97 -14.82
C ARG A 297 -3.91 31.66 -15.00
N ARG A 298 -4.99 30.90 -15.10
CA ARG A 298 -6.35 31.43 -15.20
C ARG A 298 -6.79 32.12 -13.89
N ILE A 299 -6.45 31.50 -12.76
CA ILE A 299 -6.94 31.85 -11.41
C ILE A 299 -6.11 33.00 -10.79
N LYS A 300 -4.84 33.13 -11.20
CA LYS A 300 -3.87 34.10 -10.63
C LYS A 300 -3.65 33.92 -9.13
N ASP A 301 -3.79 32.70 -8.64
CA ASP A 301 -3.52 32.32 -7.25
C ASP A 301 -2.01 32.23 -7.01
N ARG A 302 -1.49 33.07 -6.10
CA ARG A 302 -0.06 33.16 -5.78
C ARG A 302 0.44 31.90 -5.09
N GLU A 303 -0.35 31.32 -4.19
CA GLU A 303 0.04 30.11 -3.47
C GLU A 303 0.19 28.93 -4.44
N LEU A 304 -0.73 28.83 -5.40
CA LEU A 304 -0.68 27.81 -6.45
C LEU A 304 0.55 27.99 -7.36
N ILE A 305 0.91 29.24 -7.70
CA ILE A 305 2.12 29.53 -8.48
C ILE A 305 3.38 29.08 -7.73
N ASP A 306 3.47 29.36 -6.43
CA ASP A 306 4.60 28.96 -5.60
C ASP A 306 4.69 27.42 -5.49
N ARG A 307 3.55 26.74 -5.33
CA ARG A 307 3.48 25.26 -5.34
C ARG A 307 3.93 24.66 -6.67
N VAL A 308 3.52 25.23 -7.80
CA VAL A 308 3.96 24.81 -9.15
C VAL A 308 5.46 25.01 -9.35
N SER A 309 6.01 26.14 -8.88
CA SER A 309 7.47 26.35 -8.94
C SER A 309 8.20 25.34 -8.07
N THR A 310 7.72 25.10 -6.85
CA THR A 310 8.30 24.12 -5.92
C THR A 310 8.26 22.71 -6.51
N ALA A 311 7.14 22.32 -7.13
CA ALA A 311 6.99 21.03 -7.79
C ALA A 311 7.97 20.88 -8.97
N ARG A 312 8.13 21.92 -9.80
CA ARG A 312 9.13 21.94 -10.89
C ARG A 312 10.54 21.69 -10.36
N ASP A 313 10.94 22.43 -9.34
CA ASP A 313 12.31 22.37 -8.83
C ASP A 313 12.56 20.98 -8.19
N ARG A 314 11.55 20.41 -7.52
CA ARG A 314 11.58 19.01 -7.05
C ARG A 314 11.75 18.00 -8.20
N ILE A 315 11.06 18.15 -9.32
CA ILE A 315 11.22 17.25 -10.49
C ILE A 315 12.66 17.31 -11.00
N ILE A 316 13.22 18.53 -11.15
CA ILE A 316 14.58 18.73 -11.67
C ILE A 316 15.61 18.09 -10.73
N ASP A 317 15.51 18.36 -9.43
CA ASP A 317 16.44 17.81 -8.44
C ASP A 317 16.36 16.27 -8.41
N ARG A 318 15.16 15.70 -8.49
CA ARG A 318 14.95 14.25 -8.47
C ARG A 318 15.43 13.56 -9.73
N ARG A 319 15.23 14.17 -10.89
CA ARG A 319 15.76 13.67 -12.16
C ARG A 319 17.29 13.64 -12.12
N ARG A 320 17.93 14.69 -11.59
CA ARG A 320 19.40 14.71 -11.45
C ARG A 320 19.89 13.59 -10.55
N GLU A 321 19.29 13.41 -9.37
CA GLU A 321 19.64 12.31 -8.46
C GLU A 321 19.45 10.93 -9.12
N PHE A 322 18.39 10.75 -9.92
CA PHE A 322 18.15 9.50 -10.64
C PHE A 322 19.18 9.28 -11.76
N GLN A 323 19.56 10.32 -12.49
CA GLN A 323 20.59 10.21 -13.52
C GLN A 323 21.95 9.84 -12.91
N GLU A 324 22.33 10.43 -11.78
CA GLU A 324 23.54 10.06 -11.05
C GLU A 324 23.51 8.57 -10.64
N PHE A 325 22.33 8.05 -10.28
CA PHE A 325 22.13 6.63 -9.98
C PHE A 325 22.28 5.72 -11.20
N GLU A 326 21.71 6.10 -12.34
CA GLU A 326 21.85 5.35 -13.60
C GLU A 326 23.32 5.35 -14.07
N ASP A 327 23.98 6.51 -14.08
CA ASP A 327 25.40 6.65 -14.43
C ASP A 327 26.29 5.80 -13.52
N ALA A 328 25.99 5.77 -12.20
CA ALA A 328 26.69 4.92 -11.25
C ALA A 328 26.43 3.42 -11.50
N SER A 329 25.21 3.05 -11.90
CA SER A 329 24.85 1.67 -12.22
C SER A 329 25.58 1.19 -13.47
N ASP A 330 25.65 2.01 -14.52
CA ASP A 330 26.42 1.75 -15.72
C ASP A 330 27.92 1.63 -15.42
N LYS A 331 28.44 2.53 -14.58
CA LYS A 331 29.85 2.47 -14.16
C LYS A 331 30.17 1.18 -13.41
N LEU A 332 29.30 0.72 -12.51
CA LEU A 332 29.48 -0.55 -11.79
C LEU A 332 29.40 -1.79 -12.69
N SER A 333 28.75 -1.68 -13.86
CA SER A 333 28.74 -2.77 -14.85
C SER A 333 30.11 -2.99 -15.50
N THR A 334 30.94 -1.94 -15.56
CA THR A 334 32.28 -1.97 -16.18
C THR A 334 33.42 -1.97 -15.16
N SER A 335 33.20 -1.34 -14.01
CA SER A 335 34.14 -1.23 -12.89
C SER A 335 33.42 -1.57 -11.57
N PRO A 336 33.24 -2.86 -11.23
CA PRO A 336 32.45 -3.28 -10.07
C PRO A 336 32.98 -2.83 -8.70
N ASP A 337 34.25 -2.48 -8.62
CA ASP A 337 34.93 -2.04 -7.39
C ASP A 337 35.03 -0.51 -7.28
N ASP A 338 34.31 0.24 -8.12
CA ASP A 338 34.32 1.71 -8.05
C ASP A 338 33.60 2.20 -6.78
N GLU A 339 34.38 2.80 -5.87
CA GLU A 339 33.92 3.24 -4.55
C GLU A 339 32.84 4.33 -4.65
N ASP A 340 33.06 5.34 -5.51
CA ASP A 340 32.12 6.46 -5.68
C ASP A 340 30.79 5.99 -6.29
N ALA A 341 30.83 5.14 -7.32
CA ALA A 341 29.62 4.58 -7.91
C ALA A 341 28.87 3.66 -6.94
N SER A 342 29.60 2.85 -6.15
CA SER A 342 29.03 2.04 -5.07
C SER A 342 28.34 2.92 -4.03
N ARG A 343 28.94 4.05 -3.65
CA ARG A 343 28.32 5.02 -2.74
C ARG A 343 27.04 5.60 -3.30
N ILE A 344 27.06 6.13 -4.52
CA ILE A 344 25.91 6.79 -5.15
C ILE A 344 24.75 5.80 -5.31
N ARG A 345 25.02 4.63 -5.90
CA ARG A 345 24.01 3.61 -6.12
C ARG A 345 23.47 3.04 -4.80
N GLY A 346 24.35 2.77 -3.84
CA GLY A 346 23.98 2.26 -2.52
C GLY A 346 23.08 3.23 -1.75
N LEU A 347 23.41 4.53 -1.74
CA LEU A 347 22.59 5.55 -1.09
C LEU A 347 21.23 5.71 -1.78
N TYR A 348 21.19 5.68 -3.11
CA TYR A 348 19.93 5.76 -3.85
C TYR A 348 19.02 4.58 -3.51
N LEU A 349 19.54 3.35 -3.57
CA LEU A 349 18.78 2.13 -3.24
C LEU A 349 18.25 2.16 -1.80
N CYS A 350 19.10 2.47 -0.82
CA CYS A 350 18.70 2.52 0.59
C CYS A 350 17.71 3.64 0.88
N LEU A 351 17.98 4.86 0.41
CA LEU A 351 17.29 6.06 0.86
C LEU A 351 16.11 6.48 -0.03
N ARG A 352 16.08 6.05 -1.29
CA ARG A 352 14.99 6.36 -2.24
C ARG A 352 14.11 5.15 -2.47
N ARG A 353 14.69 4.02 -2.86
CA ARG A 353 13.94 2.79 -3.15
C ARG A 353 13.66 1.93 -1.92
N ASN A 354 14.17 2.32 -0.75
CA ASN A 354 14.05 1.55 0.50
C ASN A 354 14.57 0.09 0.34
N ASN A 355 15.47 -0.14 -0.61
CA ASN A 355 16.07 -1.43 -0.93
C ASN A 355 17.43 -1.56 -0.24
N TRP A 356 17.37 -1.76 1.07
CA TRP A 356 18.56 -1.93 1.91
C TRP A 356 19.33 -3.21 1.59
N ALA A 357 18.66 -4.24 1.08
CA ALA A 357 19.29 -5.52 0.76
C ALA A 357 20.32 -5.39 -0.37
N GLU A 358 19.98 -4.66 -1.43
CA GLU A 358 20.93 -4.37 -2.52
C GLU A 358 21.84 -3.18 -2.21
N GLY A 359 21.36 -2.20 -1.43
CA GLY A 359 22.11 -0.99 -1.15
C GLY A 359 23.24 -1.18 -0.12
N LEU A 360 23.04 -1.95 0.95
CA LEU A 360 24.05 -2.12 2.01
C LEU A 360 25.38 -2.73 1.50
N PRO A 361 25.40 -3.78 0.66
CA PRO A 361 26.65 -4.31 0.11
C PRO A 361 27.44 -3.33 -0.77
N LEU A 362 26.76 -2.33 -1.34
CA LEU A 362 27.40 -1.25 -2.09
C LEU A 362 27.95 -0.18 -1.14
N LEU A 363 27.20 0.16 -0.09
CA LEU A 363 27.67 1.07 0.96
C LEU A 363 28.89 0.52 1.71
N GLN A 364 28.98 -0.80 1.88
CA GLN A 364 30.14 -1.46 2.48
C GLN A 364 31.44 -1.26 1.67
N ARG A 365 31.33 -1.01 0.36
CA ARG A 365 32.46 -0.85 -0.57
C ARG A 365 32.58 0.59 -1.08
N SER A 366 32.03 1.55 -0.34
CA SER A 366 31.82 2.92 -0.82
C SER A 366 33.02 3.86 -0.64
N GLY A 367 34.11 3.39 -0.02
CA GLY A 367 35.27 4.20 0.37
C GLY A 367 34.95 5.20 1.50
N HIS A 368 33.70 5.25 1.98
CA HIS A 368 33.25 6.23 2.96
C HIS A 368 33.15 5.58 4.34
N GLU A 369 34.16 5.81 5.17
CA GLU A 369 34.39 5.17 6.48
C GLU A 369 33.12 4.98 7.34
N GLU A 370 32.28 6.02 7.45
CA GLU A 370 31.03 5.90 8.23
C GLU A 370 30.02 4.93 7.62
N PHE A 371 29.81 4.99 6.30
CA PHE A 371 28.83 4.14 5.62
C PHE A 371 29.31 2.70 5.55
N GLU A 372 30.62 2.49 5.39
CA GLU A 372 31.22 1.16 5.42
C GLU A 372 30.99 0.48 6.77
N LYS A 373 31.31 1.17 7.87
CA LYS A 373 31.14 0.65 9.23
C LYS A 373 29.68 0.35 9.56
N ILE A 374 28.77 1.26 9.19
CA ILE A 374 27.33 1.09 9.44
C ILE A 374 26.79 -0.08 8.62
N ALA A 375 27.15 -0.15 7.33
CA ALA A 375 26.70 -1.22 6.45
C ALA A 375 27.25 -2.59 6.86
N GLU A 376 28.53 -2.67 7.21
CA GLU A 376 29.16 -3.88 7.72
C GLU A 376 28.46 -4.38 8.98
N LEU A 377 28.20 -3.48 9.95
CA LEU A 377 27.49 -3.83 11.18
C LEU A 377 26.08 -4.38 10.88
N GLU A 378 25.38 -3.81 9.91
CA GLU A 378 24.03 -4.24 9.56
C GLU A 378 23.99 -5.55 8.77
N LEU A 379 24.95 -5.77 7.88
CA LEU A 379 25.10 -6.99 7.08
C LEU A 379 25.48 -8.20 7.95
N MET A 380 26.11 -7.98 9.11
CA MET A 380 26.32 -9.04 10.11
C MET A 380 25.02 -9.50 10.79
N HIS A 381 23.88 -8.84 10.52
CA HIS A 381 22.57 -9.17 11.09
C HIS A 381 22.59 -9.26 12.62
N PRO A 382 22.92 -8.16 13.33
CA PRO A 382 23.20 -8.20 14.75
C PRO A 382 21.99 -8.70 15.55
N THR A 383 22.23 -9.73 16.36
CA THR A 383 21.24 -10.31 17.28
C THR A 383 21.37 -9.75 18.69
N GLU A 384 22.58 -9.37 19.09
CA GLU A 384 22.87 -8.83 20.42
C GLU A 384 22.29 -7.43 20.61
N PRO A 385 21.58 -7.15 21.74
CA PRO A 385 20.99 -5.84 21.99
C PRO A 385 22.00 -4.68 21.94
N ALA A 386 23.23 -4.92 22.40
CA ALA A 386 24.29 -3.90 22.36
C ALA A 386 24.65 -3.48 20.92
N ASP A 387 24.76 -4.45 20.01
CA ASP A 387 25.10 -4.19 18.60
C ASP A 387 23.91 -3.59 17.84
N GLN A 388 22.69 -4.02 18.14
CA GLN A 388 21.47 -3.41 17.58
C GLN A 388 21.31 -1.95 18.01
N LEU A 389 21.59 -1.64 19.28
CA LEU A 389 21.56 -0.27 19.79
C LEU A 389 22.65 0.58 19.14
N LYS A 390 23.88 0.05 19.04
CA LYS A 390 24.99 0.72 18.35
C LYS A 390 24.65 1.04 16.90
N LEU A 391 24.03 0.10 16.19
CA LEU A 391 23.56 0.29 14.82
C LEU A 391 22.46 1.35 14.73
N ALA A 392 21.50 1.33 15.65
CA ALA A 392 20.43 2.32 15.71
C ALA A 392 20.98 3.74 15.96
N ASP A 393 21.91 3.90 16.90
CA ASP A 393 22.56 5.18 17.18
C ASP A 393 23.40 5.67 15.98
N ALA A 394 24.07 4.77 15.27
CA ALA A 394 24.86 5.14 14.10
C ALA A 394 24.00 5.69 12.96
N TRP A 395 22.89 5.01 12.64
CA TRP A 395 21.90 5.52 11.67
C TRP A 395 21.27 6.83 12.12
N TRP A 396 20.96 6.95 13.41
CA TRP A 396 20.36 8.15 13.99
C TRP A 396 21.29 9.36 13.87
N ASN A 397 22.55 9.22 14.29
CA ASN A 397 23.54 10.29 14.22
C ASN A 397 23.79 10.70 12.77
N ARG A 398 23.83 9.74 11.84
CA ARG A 398 23.91 10.04 10.42
C ARG A 398 22.72 10.85 9.95
N ALA A 399 21.52 10.49 10.38
CA ALA A 399 20.31 11.24 10.06
C ALA A 399 20.35 12.69 10.60
N GLU A 400 20.84 12.91 11.82
CA GLU A 400 20.98 14.26 12.39
C GLU A 400 22.02 15.12 11.65
N SER A 401 23.07 14.50 11.10
CA SER A 401 24.08 15.18 10.28
C SER A 401 23.63 15.43 8.82
N THR A 402 22.55 14.76 8.38
CA THR A 402 22.04 14.83 7.01
C THR A 402 20.90 15.84 6.92
N ARG A 403 20.91 16.69 5.88
CA ARG A 403 19.82 17.66 5.64
C ARG A 403 18.89 17.18 4.54
N GLY A 404 17.64 17.65 4.59
CA GLY A 404 16.67 17.44 3.53
C GLY A 404 16.12 16.01 3.48
N SER A 405 15.60 15.62 2.31
CA SER A 405 14.81 14.39 2.14
C SER A 405 15.50 13.07 2.52
N GLN A 406 16.84 13.03 2.57
CA GLN A 406 17.59 11.83 2.99
C GLN A 406 17.54 11.62 4.52
N GLN A 407 17.34 12.68 5.29
CA GLN A 407 17.26 12.64 6.75
C GLN A 407 16.13 11.72 7.23
N ASN A 408 14.94 11.82 6.63
CA ASN A 408 13.79 11.04 7.05
C ASN A 408 13.97 9.54 6.78
N ALA A 409 14.60 9.16 5.67
CA ALA A 409 14.89 7.76 5.37
C ALA A 409 15.90 7.17 6.37
N LEU A 410 16.95 7.92 6.72
CA LEU A 410 17.93 7.53 7.72
C LEU A 410 17.32 7.44 9.13
N ARG A 411 16.48 8.42 9.52
CA ARG A 411 15.73 8.38 10.78
C ARG A 411 14.80 7.17 10.83
N SER A 412 14.07 6.89 9.75
CA SER A 412 13.20 5.71 9.65
C SER A 412 14.01 4.41 9.82
N ARG A 413 15.21 4.33 9.25
CA ARG A 413 16.09 3.17 9.44
C ARG A 413 16.60 3.04 10.87
N ALA A 414 16.95 4.16 11.51
CA ALA A 414 17.33 4.18 12.91
C ALA A 414 16.18 3.72 13.83
N LEU A 415 14.97 4.22 13.59
CA LEU A 415 13.77 3.84 14.34
C LEU A 415 13.47 2.35 14.20
N TYR A 416 13.61 1.77 13.02
CA TYR A 416 13.48 0.32 12.81
C TYR A 416 14.38 -0.49 13.77
N TRP A 417 15.63 -0.08 13.96
CA TRP A 417 16.55 -0.74 14.88
C TRP A 417 16.26 -0.44 16.35
N TYR A 418 15.89 0.81 16.68
CA TYR A 418 15.47 1.16 18.04
C TYR A 418 14.25 0.37 18.50
N GLU A 419 13.22 0.23 17.65
CA GLU A 419 12.01 -0.52 17.95
C GLU A 419 12.30 -2.01 18.17
N ARG A 420 13.26 -2.56 17.42
CA ARG A 420 13.69 -3.96 17.56
C ARG A 420 14.42 -4.24 18.87
N VAL A 421 15.28 -3.31 19.32
CA VAL A 421 16.06 -3.50 20.54
C VAL A 421 15.30 -3.08 21.82
N LEU A 422 14.31 -2.20 21.70
CA LEU A 422 13.59 -1.61 22.84
C LEU A 422 13.05 -2.64 23.88
N PRO A 423 12.50 -3.81 23.49
CA PRO A 423 12.02 -4.81 24.46
C PRO A 423 13.13 -5.35 25.37
N GLU A 424 14.36 -5.46 24.84
CA GLU A 424 15.54 -6.04 25.51
C GLU A 424 16.29 -5.02 26.40
N LEU A 425 15.98 -3.73 26.26
CA LEU A 425 16.62 -2.68 27.06
C LEU A 425 15.99 -2.57 28.45
N SER A 426 16.78 -2.11 29.42
CA SER A 426 16.33 -1.84 30.79
C SER A 426 16.80 -0.47 31.30
N GLY A 427 16.16 0.02 32.36
CA GLY A 427 16.54 1.24 33.05
C GLY A 427 16.56 2.49 32.15
N LEU A 428 17.59 3.33 32.32
CA LEU A 428 17.72 4.62 31.63
C LEU A 428 17.82 4.49 30.11
N GLN A 429 18.41 3.40 29.59
CA GLN A 429 18.56 3.18 28.16
C GLN A 429 17.19 2.97 27.49
N LYS A 430 16.31 2.16 28.10
CA LYS A 430 14.93 1.95 27.62
C LYS A 430 14.16 3.27 27.55
N THR A 431 14.24 4.08 28.62
CA THR A 431 13.58 5.38 28.68
C THR A 431 14.09 6.35 27.61
N ALA A 432 15.41 6.40 27.38
CA ALA A 432 16.01 7.26 26.37
C ALA A 432 15.57 6.88 24.95
N VAL A 433 15.58 5.58 24.61
CA VAL A 433 15.15 5.08 23.30
C VAL A 433 13.66 5.28 23.09
N ALA A 434 12.82 4.95 24.08
CA ALA A 434 11.38 5.21 24.02
C ALA A 434 11.06 6.69 23.77
N LYS A 435 11.80 7.59 24.43
CA LYS A 435 11.66 9.03 24.21
C LYS A 435 12.03 9.43 22.77
N LYS A 436 13.16 8.93 22.24
CA LYS A 436 13.55 9.18 20.83
C LYS A 436 12.44 8.74 19.86
N ILE A 437 11.90 7.53 20.02
CA ILE A 437 10.81 7.01 19.18
C ILE A 437 9.56 7.90 19.27
N SER A 438 9.13 8.24 20.48
CA SER A 438 7.96 9.11 20.68
C SER A 438 8.12 10.50 20.08
N ALA A 439 9.32 11.09 20.19
CA ALA A 439 9.61 12.41 19.66
C ALA A 439 9.58 12.44 18.14
N SER A 440 10.06 11.38 17.49
CA SER A 440 9.96 11.23 16.03
C SER A 440 8.53 11.05 15.55
N ARG A 441 7.73 10.22 16.24
CA ARG A 441 6.31 10.01 15.88
C ARG A 441 5.49 11.30 15.98
N ASN A 442 5.82 12.18 16.94
CA ASN A 442 5.16 13.47 17.08
C ASN A 442 5.65 14.54 16.07
N GLN A 443 6.80 14.33 15.42
CA GLN A 443 7.28 15.21 14.34
C GLN A 443 6.66 14.84 12.98
N ASP A 444 6.31 13.57 12.76
CA ASP A 444 5.58 13.11 11.57
C ASP A 444 4.07 13.39 11.63
N SER A 445 3.55 13.84 12.79
CA SER A 445 2.17 14.29 12.98
C SER A 445 1.98 15.80 12.86
N GLY A 446 2.79 16.47 12.02
CA GLY A 446 2.52 17.84 11.57
C GLY A 446 1.27 17.91 10.69
N PRO A 447 0.60 19.08 10.60
CA PRO A 447 -0.78 19.23 10.10
C PRO A 447 -1.00 18.72 8.68
#